data_AF-A0A382D2H9-F1
#
_entry.id   AF-A0A382D2H9-F1
#
_cell.length_a   1.000
_cell.length_b   1.000
_cell.length_c   1.000
_cell.angle_alpha   90.00
_cell.angle_beta   90.00
_cell.angle_gamma   90.00
#
_symmetry.space_group_name_H-M   'P 1'
#
loop_
_entity.id
_entity.type
_entity.pdbx_description
1 polymer ?
#
loop_
_entity_poly.entity_id
_entity_poly.type
_entity_poly.pdbx_seq_one_letter_code
_entity_poly.pdbx_strand_id
1 'polypeptide(L)'
;MNNRITHFLPLFILVITFLKEDKVYAWGWQTHRYINENAVDYLPPLMDFFQDHRDYLHEHSTDPDVDALPGYYHYIDIDYYPEFFEGTFPHNWDEAVEQYGYDVITDNGTVPWVIEEWTDSLTVLMASGEWETVWQVAAELGHYVADSHQPLHLTLNYNGQLTGNYGIHSRYETQMINPHLSELPLPDSSSVYWSSVIDSTFR
;
A
#
# COMPACT_ATOMS: atom_id res chain seq x y z
N MET A 1 1.46 -57.26 -46.94
CA MET A 1 0.49 -56.14 -46.87
C MET A 1 0.32 -55.82 -45.40
N ASN A 2 1.04 -54.81 -44.91
CA ASN A 2 0.50 -53.49 -44.50
C ASN A 2 -0.29 -53.61 -43.19
N ASN A 3 -0.04 -52.89 -42.09
CA ASN A 3 0.73 -51.68 -41.85
C ASN A 3 1.13 -51.59 -40.38
N ARG A 4 2.28 -50.95 -40.14
CA ARG A 4 2.70 -50.39 -38.85
C ARG A 4 1.75 -49.24 -38.47
N ILE A 5 1.29 -49.19 -37.22
CA ILE A 5 0.92 -47.93 -36.56
C ILE A 5 1.43 -47.97 -35.12
N THR A 6 2.71 -47.64 -34.94
CA THR A 6 3.25 -47.25 -33.64
C THR A 6 2.56 -45.96 -33.21
N HIS A 7 1.70 -46.02 -32.19
CA HIS A 7 1.07 -44.86 -31.60
C HIS A 7 2.12 -44.10 -30.78
N PHE A 8 2.70 -43.05 -31.35
CA PHE A 8 3.39 -42.02 -30.59
C PHE A 8 2.31 -41.14 -29.95
N LEU A 9 2.12 -41.28 -28.65
CA LEU A 9 1.35 -40.33 -27.84
C LEU A 9 2.25 -39.11 -27.62
N PRO A 10 1.90 -37.89 -28.06
CA PRO A 10 2.60 -36.71 -27.57
C PRO A 10 2.13 -36.46 -26.14
N LEU A 11 3.03 -36.65 -25.19
CA LEU A 11 2.87 -36.25 -23.80
C LEU A 11 2.86 -34.71 -23.75
N PHE A 12 1.67 -34.11 -23.82
CA PHE A 12 1.50 -32.67 -23.62
C PHE A 12 1.59 -32.42 -22.11
N ILE A 13 2.78 -32.14 -21.60
CA ILE A 13 2.95 -31.61 -20.25
C ILE A 13 2.49 -30.15 -20.30
N LEU A 14 1.24 -29.93 -19.92
CA LEU A 14 0.71 -28.60 -19.63
C LEU A 14 1.32 -28.16 -18.29
N VAL A 15 2.47 -27.49 -18.34
CA VAL A 15 2.99 -26.75 -17.18
C VAL A 15 2.07 -25.54 -17.01
N ILE A 16 1.03 -25.69 -16.19
CA ILE A 16 0.28 -24.56 -15.67
C ILE A 16 1.19 -23.92 -14.62
N THR A 17 2.00 -22.94 -15.02
CA THR A 17 2.53 -21.96 -14.08
C THR A 17 1.33 -21.18 -13.56
N PHE A 18 0.85 -21.54 -12.38
CA PHE A 18 0.05 -20.62 -11.59
C PHE A 18 0.97 -19.45 -11.26
N LEU A 19 0.84 -18.35 -12.00
CA LEU A 19 1.23 -17.04 -11.49
C LEU A 19 0.35 -16.85 -10.25
N LYS A 20 0.96 -17.05 -9.08
CA LYS A 20 0.32 -16.75 -7.82
C LYS A 20 0.31 -15.23 -7.78
N GLU A 21 -0.82 -14.63 -8.17
CA GLU A 21 -1.11 -13.26 -7.76
C GLU A 21 -1.09 -13.28 -6.24
N ASP A 22 0.03 -12.89 -5.67
CA ASP A 22 0.10 -12.59 -4.25
C ASP A 22 -0.77 -11.35 -4.10
N LYS A 23 -2.04 -11.58 -3.75
CA LYS A 23 -2.90 -10.53 -3.25
C LYS A 23 -2.18 -9.94 -2.07
N VAL A 24 -1.68 -8.73 -2.25
CA VAL A 24 -1.22 -7.93 -1.14
C VAL A 24 -2.48 -7.60 -0.37
N TYR A 25 -2.49 -7.99 0.90
CA TYR A 25 -3.59 -7.66 1.79
C TYR A 25 -3.17 -6.35 2.43
N ALA A 26 -3.78 -5.24 2.03
CA ALA A 26 -3.78 -3.97 2.75
C ALA A 26 -4.50 -4.12 4.08
N TRP A 27 -4.53 -3.07 4.93
CA TRP A 27 -5.44 -3.08 6.06
C TRP A 27 -6.83 -3.60 5.62
N GLY A 28 -7.56 -4.27 6.51
CA GLY A 28 -8.91 -4.68 6.18
C GLY A 28 -9.73 -3.48 5.69
N TRP A 29 -10.57 -3.65 4.66
CA TRP A 29 -11.32 -2.57 4.02
C TRP A 29 -12.02 -1.59 4.98
N GLN A 30 -12.50 -2.09 6.12
CA GLN A 30 -13.16 -1.24 7.13
C GLN A 30 -12.18 -0.31 7.86
N THR A 31 -10.93 -0.73 8.02
CA THR A 31 -9.89 0.10 8.63
C THR A 31 -9.48 1.23 7.70
N HIS A 32 -9.31 1.00 6.38
CA HIS A 32 -9.04 2.08 5.43
C HIS A 32 -10.15 3.13 5.42
N ARG A 33 -11.40 2.66 5.39
CA ARG A 33 -12.62 3.47 5.51
C ARG A 33 -12.60 4.31 6.78
N TYR A 34 -12.38 3.67 7.92
CA TYR A 34 -12.33 4.32 9.22
C TYR A 34 -11.22 5.37 9.30
N ILE A 35 -10.01 5.07 8.80
CA ILE A 35 -8.90 6.04 8.81
C ILE A 35 -9.23 7.23 7.91
N ASN A 36 -9.66 7.00 6.67
CA ASN A 36 -9.95 8.06 5.70
C ASN A 36 -11.10 8.96 6.16
N GLU A 37 -12.19 8.38 6.64
CA GLU A 37 -13.35 9.16 7.07
C GLU A 37 -13.05 10.01 8.31
N ASN A 38 -12.17 9.55 9.22
CA ASN A 38 -11.85 10.30 10.44
C ASN A 38 -10.69 11.29 10.21
N ALA A 39 -9.82 11.07 9.21
CA ALA A 39 -8.71 11.97 8.91
C ALA A 39 -9.15 13.41 8.61
N VAL A 40 -10.34 13.60 8.02
CA VAL A 40 -10.85 14.94 7.68
C VAL A 40 -11.09 15.84 8.90
N ASP A 41 -11.30 15.26 10.09
CA ASP A 41 -11.48 16.01 11.34
C ASP A 41 -10.17 16.64 11.84
N TYR A 42 -9.04 16.15 11.34
CA TYR A 42 -7.70 16.56 11.75
C TYR A 42 -7.03 17.53 10.77
N LEU A 43 -7.65 17.76 9.60
CA LEU A 43 -7.13 18.67 8.60
C LEU A 43 -7.14 20.13 9.10
N PRO A 44 -6.19 20.96 8.63
CA PRO A 44 -6.15 22.37 9.02
C PRO A 44 -7.40 23.11 8.52
N PRO A 45 -7.80 24.23 9.15
CA PRO A 45 -9.02 24.96 8.78
C PRO A 45 -9.11 25.40 7.30
N LEU A 46 -7.99 25.55 6.60
CA LEU A 46 -7.97 25.88 5.17
C LEU A 46 -8.35 24.70 4.26
N MET A 47 -8.46 23.50 4.81
CA MET A 47 -8.81 22.24 4.15
C MET A 47 -10.13 21.67 4.68
N ASP A 48 -10.96 22.50 5.34
CA ASP A 48 -12.25 22.09 5.90
C ASP A 48 -13.25 21.58 4.85
N PHE A 49 -13.12 22.02 3.60
CA PHE A 49 -13.93 21.55 2.46
C PHE A 49 -13.84 20.04 2.20
N PHE A 50 -12.81 19.35 2.71
CA PHE A 50 -12.75 17.89 2.66
C PHE A 50 -13.84 17.23 3.51
N GLN A 51 -14.38 17.91 4.52
CA GLN A 51 -15.48 17.39 5.33
C GLN A 51 -16.74 17.11 4.49
N ASP A 52 -17.00 17.92 3.46
CA ASP A 52 -18.13 17.73 2.55
C ASP A 52 -17.99 16.48 1.67
N HIS A 53 -16.77 15.91 1.59
CA HIS A 53 -16.43 14.73 0.78
C HIS A 53 -16.06 13.52 1.63
N ARG A 54 -16.33 13.54 2.95
CA ARG A 54 -16.02 12.43 3.87
C ARG A 54 -16.52 11.08 3.35
N ASP A 55 -17.79 11.01 2.93
CA ASP A 55 -18.40 9.77 2.44
C ASP A 55 -17.71 9.26 1.16
N TYR A 56 -17.24 10.18 0.30
CA TYR A 56 -16.47 9.83 -0.89
C TYR A 56 -15.12 9.22 -0.51
N LEU A 57 -14.36 9.90 0.35
CA LEU A 57 -13.07 9.42 0.83
C LEU A 57 -13.21 8.07 1.55
N HIS A 58 -14.26 7.89 2.35
CA HIS A 58 -14.61 6.61 2.93
C HIS A 58 -14.80 5.55 1.85
N GLU A 59 -15.72 5.74 0.90
CA GLU A 59 -16.08 4.71 -0.08
C GLU A 59 -14.90 4.31 -0.97
N HIS A 60 -14.12 5.31 -1.41
CA HIS A 60 -13.01 5.13 -2.35
C HIS A 60 -11.66 4.82 -1.67
N SER A 61 -11.60 4.76 -0.35
CA SER A 61 -10.37 4.42 0.40
C SER A 61 -9.85 3.00 0.16
N THR A 62 -10.63 2.13 -0.48
CA THR A 62 -10.26 0.73 -0.78
C THR A 62 -10.07 0.48 -2.27
N ASP A 63 -10.19 1.51 -3.10
CA ASP A 63 -10.01 1.36 -4.56
C ASP A 63 -8.61 0.81 -4.92
N PRO A 64 -7.51 1.23 -4.25
CA PRO A 64 -6.19 0.65 -4.52
C PRO A 64 -6.10 -0.87 -4.34
N ASP A 65 -6.92 -1.47 -3.48
CA ASP A 65 -6.91 -2.94 -3.26
C ASP A 65 -7.48 -3.76 -4.42
N VAL A 66 -8.20 -3.10 -5.32
CA VAL A 66 -8.97 -3.75 -6.38
C VAL A 66 -8.67 -3.21 -7.77
N ASP A 67 -7.80 -2.21 -7.86
CA ASP A 67 -7.38 -1.63 -9.12
C ASP A 67 -6.36 -2.54 -9.85
N ALA A 68 -5.74 -1.99 -10.89
CA ALA A 68 -4.72 -2.70 -11.69
C ALA A 68 -3.31 -2.14 -11.48
N LEU A 69 -3.12 -1.30 -10.45
CA LEU A 69 -1.81 -0.79 -10.08
C LEU A 69 -0.96 -1.90 -9.44
N PRO A 70 0.36 -1.75 -9.43
CA PRO A 70 1.24 -2.77 -8.91
C PRO A 70 1.08 -2.98 -7.41
N GLY A 71 0.97 -4.24 -6.97
CA GLY A 71 0.85 -4.58 -5.54
C GLY A 71 2.02 -4.08 -4.68
N TYR A 72 3.19 -3.85 -5.27
CA TYR A 72 4.34 -3.27 -4.56
C TYR A 72 4.12 -1.81 -4.14
N TYR A 73 3.02 -1.18 -4.52
CA TYR A 73 2.66 0.17 -4.05
C TYR A 73 2.18 0.21 -2.60
N HIS A 74 1.74 -0.94 -2.07
CA HIS A 74 1.08 -1.01 -0.77
C HIS A 74 2.06 -1.20 0.39
N TYR A 75 3.25 -1.74 0.14
CA TYR A 75 4.15 -2.15 1.21
C TYR A 75 5.56 -1.61 1.01
N ILE A 76 6.39 -1.77 2.03
CA ILE A 76 7.85 -1.74 1.90
C ILE A 76 8.43 -2.73 2.89
N ASP A 77 9.13 -3.75 2.43
CA ASP A 77 9.83 -4.71 3.30
C ASP A 77 11.08 -4.04 3.88
N ILE A 78 10.90 -3.04 4.74
CA ILE A 78 11.98 -2.15 5.19
C ILE A 78 13.06 -2.89 5.97
N ASP A 79 12.72 -4.03 6.58
CA ASP A 79 13.67 -4.93 7.24
C ASP A 79 14.59 -5.71 6.29
N TYR A 80 14.37 -5.61 4.97
CA TYR A 80 15.32 -6.01 3.94
C TYR A 80 16.55 -5.10 3.86
N TYR A 81 16.43 -3.84 4.29
CA TYR A 81 17.47 -2.80 4.15
C TYR A 81 18.13 -2.47 5.51
N PRO A 82 19.28 -3.08 5.85
CA PRO A 82 19.99 -2.80 7.10
C PRO A 82 20.33 -1.31 7.28
N GLU A 83 20.61 -0.62 6.18
CA GLU A 83 20.93 0.81 6.15
C GLU A 83 19.81 1.67 6.73
N PHE A 84 18.55 1.22 6.71
CA PHE A 84 17.44 1.94 7.34
C PHE A 84 17.65 2.03 8.85
N PHE A 85 18.01 0.92 9.49
CA PHE A 85 18.30 0.89 10.93
C PHE A 85 19.61 1.61 11.29
N GLU A 86 20.51 1.79 10.33
CA GLU A 86 21.73 2.58 10.48
C GLU A 86 21.51 4.08 10.23
N GLY A 87 20.32 4.47 9.75
CA GLY A 87 19.98 5.84 9.38
C GLY A 87 20.69 6.34 8.12
N THR A 88 21.11 5.42 7.25
CA THR A 88 21.85 5.68 6.00
C THR A 88 21.09 5.24 4.75
N PHE A 89 19.87 4.73 4.90
CA PHE A 89 19.03 4.35 3.77
C PHE A 89 18.71 5.57 2.89
N PRO A 90 18.90 5.48 1.56
CA PRO A 90 18.55 6.56 0.66
C PRO A 90 17.04 6.74 0.57
N HIS A 91 16.54 7.91 0.95
CA HIS A 91 15.11 8.23 0.80
C HIS A 91 14.76 8.65 -0.62
N ASN A 92 15.71 9.25 -1.37
CA ASN A 92 15.50 9.62 -2.75
C ASN A 92 15.41 8.37 -3.64
N TRP A 93 14.40 8.33 -4.52
CA TRP A 93 14.17 7.19 -5.43
C TRP A 93 15.39 6.87 -6.30
N ASP A 94 15.99 7.87 -6.94
CA ASP A 94 17.11 7.64 -7.86
C ASP A 94 18.34 7.11 -7.11
N GLU A 95 18.62 7.61 -5.91
CA GLU A 95 19.70 7.11 -5.05
C GLU A 95 19.43 5.66 -4.59
N ALA A 96 18.19 5.35 -4.21
CA ALA A 96 17.78 3.99 -3.82
C ALA A 96 17.91 3.00 -4.99
N VAL A 97 17.45 3.41 -6.18
CA VAL A 97 17.57 2.60 -7.41
C VAL A 97 19.03 2.48 -7.86
N GLU A 98 19.86 3.51 -7.71
CA GLU A 98 21.29 3.42 -8.01
C GLU A 98 22.00 2.43 -7.07
N GLN A 99 21.63 2.42 -5.79
CA GLN A 99 22.25 1.57 -4.78
C GLN A 99 21.80 0.10 -4.87
N TYR A 100 20.50 -0.15 -5.01
CA TYR A 100 19.93 -1.51 -4.92
C TYR A 100 19.50 -2.09 -6.28
N GLY A 101 19.24 -1.24 -7.26
CA GLY A 101 18.64 -1.61 -8.55
C GLY A 101 17.11 -1.58 -8.52
N TYR A 102 16.52 -1.25 -9.67
CA TYR A 102 15.06 -1.09 -9.82
C TYR A 102 14.28 -2.32 -9.37
N ASP A 103 14.66 -3.52 -9.86
CA ASP A 103 13.94 -4.76 -9.54
C ASP A 103 13.97 -5.07 -8.04
N VAL A 104 15.07 -4.76 -7.35
CA VAL A 104 15.17 -4.98 -5.89
C VAL A 104 14.25 -4.03 -5.14
N ILE A 105 14.21 -2.75 -5.53
CA ILE A 105 13.32 -1.77 -4.90
C ILE A 105 11.85 -2.17 -5.10
N THR A 106 11.45 -2.55 -6.31
CA THR A 106 10.06 -2.93 -6.57
C THR A 106 9.67 -4.28 -5.96
N ASP A 107 10.56 -5.27 -5.94
CA ASP A 107 10.29 -6.55 -5.27
C ASP A 107 10.07 -6.38 -3.76
N ASN A 108 10.73 -5.39 -3.14
CA ASN A 108 10.64 -5.10 -1.71
C ASN A 108 9.68 -3.93 -1.38
N GLY A 109 8.84 -3.49 -2.33
CA GLY A 109 7.79 -2.50 -2.06
C GLY A 109 8.24 -1.04 -2.08
N THR A 110 7.31 -0.16 -2.47
CA THR A 110 7.56 1.24 -2.80
C THR A 110 6.60 2.23 -2.15
N VAL A 111 5.83 1.84 -1.14
CA VAL A 111 4.80 2.70 -0.52
C VAL A 111 5.29 4.10 -0.11
N PRO A 112 6.53 4.33 0.39
CA PRO A 112 7.01 5.68 0.70
C PRO A 112 7.02 6.62 -0.50
N TRP A 113 7.50 6.14 -1.65
CA TRP A 113 7.58 6.93 -2.88
C TRP A 113 6.22 7.12 -3.54
N VAL A 114 5.30 6.14 -3.40
CA VAL A 114 3.91 6.27 -3.82
C VAL A 114 3.21 7.38 -3.03
N ILE A 115 3.42 7.46 -1.71
CA ILE A 115 2.88 8.54 -0.88
C ILE A 115 3.40 9.92 -1.34
N GLU A 116 4.70 10.03 -1.65
CA GLU A 116 5.28 11.25 -2.21
C GLU A 116 4.62 11.63 -3.55
N GLU A 117 4.55 10.69 -4.51
CA GLU A 117 3.96 10.90 -5.84
C GLU A 117 2.47 11.29 -5.77
N TRP A 118 1.68 10.64 -4.91
CA TRP A 118 0.26 10.97 -4.74
C TRP A 118 0.09 12.34 -4.08
N THR A 119 0.96 12.71 -3.14
CA THR A 119 0.93 14.04 -2.50
C THR A 119 1.26 15.15 -3.49
N ASP A 120 2.27 14.94 -4.34
CA ASP A 120 2.63 15.88 -5.42
C ASP A 120 1.50 16.01 -6.44
N SER A 121 0.91 14.89 -6.85
CA SER A 121 -0.24 14.85 -7.77
C SER A 121 -1.45 15.60 -7.20
N LEU A 122 -1.78 15.35 -5.93
CA LEU A 122 -2.86 16.04 -5.23
C LEU A 122 -2.61 17.56 -5.18
N THR A 123 -1.38 17.96 -4.89
CA THR A 123 -0.97 19.38 -4.85
C THR A 123 -1.17 20.06 -6.20
N VAL A 124 -0.74 19.41 -7.29
CA VAL A 124 -0.92 19.95 -8.65
C VAL A 124 -2.39 20.06 -9.02
N LEU A 125 -3.20 19.02 -8.76
CA LEU A 125 -4.62 18.99 -9.09
C LEU A 125 -5.42 20.05 -8.34
N MET A 126 -5.13 20.24 -7.05
CA MET A 126 -5.75 21.29 -6.25
C MET A 126 -5.35 22.68 -6.76
N ALA A 127 -4.09 22.89 -7.12
CA ALA A 127 -3.60 24.16 -7.65
C ALA A 127 -4.18 24.50 -9.03
N SER A 128 -4.47 23.49 -9.86
CA SER A 128 -5.12 23.66 -11.16
C SER A 128 -6.64 23.70 -11.11
N GLY A 129 -7.25 23.39 -9.96
CA GLY A 129 -8.70 23.39 -9.77
C GLY A 129 -9.42 22.18 -10.34
N GLU A 130 -8.71 21.06 -10.55
CA GLU A 130 -9.24 19.80 -11.12
C GLU A 130 -9.96 18.97 -10.04
N TRP A 131 -10.94 19.59 -9.38
CA TRP A 131 -11.57 19.08 -8.16
C TRP A 131 -12.28 17.73 -8.31
N GLU A 132 -12.77 17.39 -9.50
CA GLU A 132 -13.37 16.06 -9.75
C GLU A 132 -12.35 14.93 -9.51
N THR A 133 -11.08 15.14 -9.83
CA THR A 133 -10.00 14.15 -9.66
C THR A 133 -9.36 14.22 -8.26
N VAL A 134 -9.37 15.40 -7.62
CA VAL A 134 -8.78 15.61 -6.29
C VAL A 134 -9.32 14.61 -5.27
N TRP A 135 -10.63 14.31 -5.29
CA TRP A 135 -11.23 13.43 -4.29
C TRP A 135 -10.77 11.98 -4.43
N GLN A 136 -10.58 11.51 -5.66
CA GLN A 136 -10.06 10.18 -5.91
C GLN A 136 -8.61 10.07 -5.41
N VAL A 137 -7.75 11.01 -5.83
CA VAL A 137 -6.33 11.00 -5.44
C VAL A 137 -6.17 11.17 -3.92
N ALA A 138 -7.03 11.97 -3.27
CA ALA A 138 -7.03 12.10 -1.82
C ALA A 138 -7.42 10.80 -1.09
N ALA A 139 -8.43 10.07 -1.59
CA ALA A 139 -8.84 8.79 -1.01
C ALA A 139 -7.74 7.72 -1.14
N GLU A 140 -7.11 7.67 -2.32
CA GLU A 140 -5.99 6.76 -2.59
C GLU A 140 -4.73 7.13 -1.79
N LEU A 141 -4.43 8.43 -1.65
CA LEU A 141 -3.34 8.87 -0.78
C LEU A 141 -3.57 8.42 0.66
N GLY A 142 -4.79 8.57 1.18
CA GLY A 142 -5.17 8.10 2.51
C GLY A 142 -5.03 6.58 2.66
N HIS A 143 -5.27 5.81 1.58
CA HIS A 143 -5.03 4.37 1.54
C HIS A 143 -3.54 4.03 1.73
N TYR A 144 -2.65 4.57 0.90
CA TYR A 144 -1.22 4.25 0.96
C TYR A 144 -0.57 4.73 2.26
N VAL A 145 -0.99 5.90 2.76
CA VAL A 145 -0.58 6.36 4.10
C VAL A 145 -1.03 5.38 5.17
N ALA A 146 -2.27 4.87 5.13
CA ALA A 146 -2.73 3.87 6.08
C ALA A 146 -1.88 2.60 6.01
N ASP A 147 -1.61 2.06 4.83
CA ASP A 147 -0.78 0.86 4.65
C ASP A 147 0.63 1.02 5.20
N SER A 148 1.26 2.18 4.99
CA SER A 148 2.57 2.48 5.61
C SER A 148 2.57 2.47 7.15
N HIS A 149 1.40 2.48 7.79
CA HIS A 149 1.25 2.38 9.25
C HIS A 149 0.83 0.97 9.70
N GLN A 150 0.71 0.01 8.78
CA GLN A 150 0.45 -1.39 9.06
C GLN A 150 1.78 -2.12 9.30
N PRO A 151 2.08 -2.66 10.50
CA PRO A 151 3.41 -3.21 10.79
C PRO A 151 3.86 -4.41 9.95
N LEU A 152 2.92 -5.23 9.51
CA LEU A 152 3.11 -6.34 8.57
C LEU A 152 3.24 -5.88 7.11
N HIS A 153 2.97 -4.64 6.75
CA HIS A 153 3.36 -4.04 5.46
C HIS A 153 4.81 -3.55 5.45
N LEU A 154 5.46 -3.62 6.60
CA LEU A 154 6.80 -3.10 6.81
C LEU A 154 7.83 -4.22 7.04
N THR A 155 7.58 -5.42 6.51
CA THR A 155 8.43 -6.58 6.81
C THR A 155 8.35 -7.72 5.81
N LEU A 156 9.53 -8.28 5.49
CA LEU A 156 9.72 -9.53 4.77
C LEU A 156 8.92 -10.72 5.33
N ASN A 157 8.46 -10.65 6.59
CA ASN A 157 7.65 -11.68 7.24
C ASN A 157 6.17 -11.30 7.35
N TYR A 158 5.65 -10.51 6.41
CA TYR A 158 4.30 -9.93 6.42
C TYR A 158 3.17 -10.93 6.74
N ASN A 159 3.28 -12.18 6.30
CA ASN A 159 2.27 -13.21 6.52
C ASN A 159 2.76 -14.36 7.42
N GLY A 160 3.86 -14.18 8.16
CA GLY A 160 4.41 -15.18 9.06
C GLY A 160 5.16 -16.32 8.35
N GLN A 161 5.49 -16.15 7.07
CA GLN A 161 6.14 -17.15 6.24
C GLN A 161 7.52 -17.60 6.72
N LEU A 162 8.27 -16.71 7.40
CA LEU A 162 9.61 -16.98 7.90
C LEU A 162 9.60 -17.64 9.29
N THR A 163 8.46 -17.60 9.99
CA THR A 163 8.33 -18.14 11.37
C THR A 163 7.36 -19.31 11.46
N GLY A 164 6.66 -19.64 10.37
CA GLY A 164 5.63 -20.69 10.35
C GLY A 164 4.26 -20.23 10.86
N ASN A 165 4.08 -18.94 11.14
CA ASN A 165 2.82 -18.34 11.59
C ASN A 165 1.95 -17.87 10.41
N TYR A 166 1.85 -18.71 9.36
CA TYR A 166 1.12 -18.38 8.14
C TYR A 166 -0.31 -17.90 8.42
N GLY A 167 -0.69 -16.79 7.79
CA GLY A 167 -2.02 -16.19 7.93
C GLY A 167 -2.13 -15.14 9.03
N ILE A 168 -1.03 -14.77 9.70
CA ILE A 168 -1.05 -13.73 10.75
C ILE A 168 -1.53 -12.38 10.23
N HIS A 169 -1.26 -12.08 8.95
CA HIS A 169 -1.66 -10.84 8.29
C HIS A 169 -3.18 -10.62 8.37
N SER A 170 -3.95 -11.52 7.75
CA SER A 170 -5.41 -11.47 7.78
C SER A 170 -6.00 -11.61 9.19
N ARG A 171 -5.34 -12.36 10.08
CA ARG A 171 -5.78 -12.47 11.49
C ARG A 171 -5.69 -11.14 12.22
N TYR A 172 -4.61 -10.39 12.00
CA TYR A 172 -4.41 -9.08 12.60
C TYR A 172 -5.43 -8.08 12.07
N GLU A 173 -5.46 -7.83 10.77
CA GLU A 173 -6.26 -6.74 10.23
C GLU A 173 -7.76 -7.05 10.21
N THR A 174 -8.12 -8.23 9.72
CA THR A 174 -9.53 -8.53 9.44
C THR A 174 -10.21 -9.14 10.66
N GLN A 175 -9.57 -10.10 11.34
CA GLN A 175 -10.21 -10.84 12.42
C GLN A 175 -10.12 -10.13 13.76
N MET A 176 -9.05 -9.37 13.99
CA MET A 176 -8.84 -8.63 15.23
C MET A 176 -9.21 -7.16 15.10
N ILE A 177 -8.71 -6.42 14.09
CA ILE A 177 -8.95 -4.96 14.06
C ILE A 177 -10.39 -4.60 13.66
N ASN A 178 -10.93 -5.14 12.56
CA ASN A 178 -12.26 -4.74 12.07
C ASN A 178 -13.38 -4.77 13.14
N PRO A 179 -13.52 -5.81 14.00
CA PRO A 179 -14.56 -5.83 15.02
C PRO A 179 -14.38 -4.81 16.15
N HIS A 180 -13.18 -4.26 16.30
CA HIS A 180 -12.76 -3.39 17.41
C HIS A 180 -12.45 -1.96 16.95
N LEU A 181 -12.76 -1.57 15.70
CA LEU A 181 -12.47 -0.23 15.17
C LEU A 181 -13.02 0.90 16.06
N SER A 182 -14.24 0.76 16.58
CA SER A 182 -14.86 1.75 17.47
C SER A 182 -14.19 1.87 18.84
N GLU A 183 -13.33 0.91 19.20
CA GLU A 183 -12.55 0.93 20.45
C GLU A 183 -11.18 1.58 20.25
N LEU A 184 -10.76 1.82 19.01
CA LEU A 184 -9.48 2.45 18.72
C LEU A 184 -9.55 3.95 19.08
N PRO A 185 -8.62 4.44 19.92
CA PRO A 185 -8.55 5.85 20.21
C PRO A 185 -8.12 6.61 18.95
N LEU A 186 -8.89 7.62 18.58
CA LEU A 186 -8.42 8.63 17.63
C LEU A 186 -7.53 9.63 18.38
N PRO A 187 -6.52 10.22 17.70
CA PRO A 187 -5.59 11.12 18.36
C PRO A 187 -6.29 12.35 18.95
N ASP A 188 -5.84 12.81 20.12
CA ASP A 188 -6.28 14.06 20.76
C ASP A 188 -5.59 15.32 20.15
N SER A 189 -4.67 15.12 19.20
CA SER A 189 -3.79 16.15 18.64
C SER A 189 -4.24 16.66 17.27
N SER A 190 -3.78 17.85 16.88
CA SER A 190 -3.93 18.41 15.53
C SER A 190 -2.92 17.82 14.53
N SER A 191 -3.20 17.91 13.23
CA SER A 191 -2.24 17.61 12.15
C SER A 191 -0.90 18.34 12.34
N VAL A 192 0.19 17.70 11.91
CA VAL A 192 1.53 18.30 11.84
C VAL A 192 1.90 18.51 10.37
N TYR A 193 2.54 19.64 10.07
CA TYR A 193 3.09 19.89 8.75
C TYR A 193 4.49 19.26 8.62
N TRP A 194 4.66 18.46 7.59
CA TRP A 194 5.95 17.92 7.20
C TRP A 194 6.56 18.79 6.10
N SER A 195 7.85 19.15 6.25
CA SER A 195 8.59 19.89 5.22
C SER A 195 9.04 19.02 4.06
N SER A 196 9.03 17.70 4.25
CA SER A 196 9.42 16.66 3.30
C SER A 196 8.50 15.47 3.53
N VAL A 197 7.72 15.11 2.51
CA VAL A 197 6.75 14.00 2.58
C VAL A 197 7.51 12.69 2.68
N ILE A 198 8.51 12.48 1.82
CA ILE A 198 9.32 11.26 1.84
C ILE A 198 10.08 11.06 3.15
N ASP A 199 10.60 12.13 3.76
CA ASP A 199 11.25 12.00 5.08
C ASP A 199 10.24 11.70 6.19
N SER A 200 8.95 11.99 6.00
CA SER A 200 7.92 11.67 6.97
C SER A 200 7.50 10.20 6.95
N THR A 201 7.64 9.53 5.81
CA THR A 201 7.30 8.12 5.65
C THR A 201 8.37 7.17 6.19
N PHE A 202 9.60 7.66 6.42
CA PHE A 202 10.72 6.90 6.98
C PHE A 202 11.02 7.21 8.47
N ARG A 203 10.06 7.78 9.21
CA ARG A 203 10.24 8.23 10.61
C ARG A 203 9.66 7.31 11.67
#